data_AF-A0A7J9RC59-F1
#
_entry.id   AF-A0A7J9RC59-F1
#
_cell.length_a   1.000
_cell.length_b   1.000
_cell.length_c   1.000
_cell.angle_alpha   90.00
_cell.angle_beta   90.00
_cell.angle_gamma   90.00
#
_symmetry.space_group_name_H-M   'P 1'
#
loop_
_entity.id
_entity.type
_entity.pdbx_description
1 polymer ?
#
loop_
_entity_poly.entity_id
_entity_poly.type
_entity_poly.pdbx_seq_one_letter_code
_entity_poly.pdbx_strand_id
1 'polypeptide(L)'
;MSLERVLKTLEAFGLSRSDSEVYLYLAKKGPRKGSEVANALKISKQQLYSSLKNLKNKGIVNTSFDRPALFSALAFEEVLELLIRIRVDQAKAIRQTKNELLKSWRSMKWRQHT
;
A
#
# COMPACT_ATOMS: atom_id res chain seq x y z
N MET A 1 -3.74 -18.49 11.27
CA MET A 1 -3.07 -17.21 11.59
C MET A 1 -4.05 -16.30 12.32
N SER A 2 -3.60 -15.45 13.25
CA SER A 2 -4.45 -14.41 13.87
C SER A 2 -4.57 -13.18 12.96
N LEU A 3 -5.62 -12.36 13.16
CA LEU A 3 -5.79 -11.10 12.44
C LEU A 3 -4.58 -10.17 12.58
N GLU A 4 -4.04 -10.07 13.80
CA GLU A 4 -2.84 -9.28 14.08
C GLU A 4 -1.63 -9.75 13.26
N ARG A 5 -1.48 -11.07 13.09
CA ARG A 5 -0.40 -11.63 12.27
C ARG A 5 -0.60 -11.27 10.79
N VAL A 6 -1.83 -11.29 10.29
CA VAL A 6 -2.14 -10.88 8.91
C VAL A 6 -1.81 -9.40 8.69
N LEU A 7 -2.21 -8.52 9.61
CA LEU A 7 -1.92 -7.09 9.54
C LEU A 7 -0.40 -6.83 9.50
N LYS A 8 0.36 -7.41 10.43
CA LYS A 8 1.83 -7.29 10.44
C LYS A 8 2.47 -7.80 9.15
N THR A 9 1.93 -8.86 8.53
CA THR A 9 2.42 -9.37 7.25
C THR A 9 2.16 -8.38 6.12
N LEU A 10 0.95 -7.79 6.04
CA LEU A 10 0.65 -6.76 5.04
C LEU A 10 1.52 -5.50 5.23
N GLU A 11 1.80 -5.13 6.48
CA GLU A 11 2.74 -4.05 6.80
C GLU A 11 4.15 -4.35 6.28
N ALA A 12 4.67 -5.55 6.53
CA ALA A 12 5.96 -5.98 5.98
C ALA A 12 5.97 -5.98 4.44
N PHE A 13 4.84 -6.26 3.81
CA PHE A 13 4.70 -6.22 2.35
C PHE A 13 4.57 -4.81 1.77
N GLY A 14 4.43 -3.79 2.62
CA GLY A 14 4.49 -2.38 2.21
C GLY A 14 3.15 -1.65 2.18
N LEU A 15 2.14 -2.15 2.89
CA LEU A 15 0.99 -1.35 3.32
C LEU A 15 1.31 -0.66 4.64
N SER A 16 0.60 0.43 4.95
CA SER A 16 0.58 0.95 6.32
C SER A 16 -0.39 0.13 7.18
N ARG A 17 -0.33 0.30 8.50
CA ARG A 17 -1.31 -0.29 9.42
C ARG A 17 -2.75 0.11 9.06
N SER A 18 -2.98 1.40 8.87
CA SER A 18 -4.30 1.95 8.55
C SER A 18 -4.83 1.45 7.20
N ASP A 19 -3.95 1.38 6.19
CA ASP A 19 -4.32 0.86 4.87
C ASP A 19 -4.68 -0.63 4.96
N SER A 20 -3.94 -1.40 5.76
CA SER A 20 -4.20 -2.83 5.98
C SER A 20 -5.54 -3.07 6.69
N GLU A 21 -5.87 -2.27 7.69
CA GLU A 21 -7.15 -2.37 8.42
C GLU A 21 -8.35 -2.01 7.53
N VAL A 22 -8.25 -0.91 6.78
CA VAL A 22 -9.29 -0.50 5.81
C VAL A 22 -9.49 -1.56 4.74
N TYR A 23 -8.38 -2.06 4.18
CA TYR A 23 -8.42 -3.11 3.17
C TYR A 23 -9.06 -4.40 3.69
N LEU A 24 -8.60 -4.94 4.82
CA LEU A 24 -9.12 -6.19 5.38
C LEU A 24 -10.61 -6.08 5.73
N TYR A 25 -11.05 -4.93 6.23
CA TYR A 25 -12.46 -4.69 6.49
C TYR A 25 -13.29 -4.79 5.21
N LEU A 26 -12.88 -4.09 4.14
CA LEU A 26 -13.57 -4.13 2.85
C LEU A 26 -13.52 -5.52 2.21
N ALA A 27 -12.38 -6.21 2.27
CA ALA A 27 -12.21 -7.55 1.74
C ALA A 27 -13.11 -8.59 2.44
N LYS A 28 -13.36 -8.42 3.75
CA LYS A 28 -14.22 -9.34 4.52
C LYS A 28 -15.69 -8.96 4.53
N LYS A 29 -16.02 -7.68 4.46
CA LYS A 29 -17.41 -7.18 4.54
C LYS A 29 -18.04 -6.86 3.19
N GLY A 30 -17.25 -6.86 2.13
CA GLY A 30 -17.67 -6.48 0.79
C GLY A 30 -17.83 -4.96 0.65
N PRO A 31 -18.47 -4.50 -0.45
CA PRO A 31 -18.61 -3.09 -0.74
C PRO A 31 -19.37 -2.32 0.35
N ARG A 32 -18.83 -1.17 0.78
CA ARG A 32 -19.40 -0.32 1.85
C ARG A 32 -19.24 1.16 1.57
N LYS A 33 -20.15 1.98 2.11
CA LYS A 33 -20.04 3.44 2.08
C LYS A 33 -18.90 3.88 2.99
N GLY A 34 -18.24 4.99 2.65
CA GLY A 34 -17.14 5.53 3.47
C GLY A 34 -17.56 5.80 4.93
N SER A 35 -18.78 6.27 5.17
CA SER A 35 -19.30 6.47 6.53
C SER A 35 -19.38 5.17 7.34
N GLU A 36 -19.76 4.06 6.71
CA GLU A 36 -19.86 2.76 7.37
C GLU A 36 -18.48 2.22 7.73
N VAL A 37 -17.49 2.38 6.84
CA VAL A 37 -16.10 1.97 7.10
C VAL A 37 -15.50 2.78 8.24
N ALA A 38 -15.66 4.11 8.23
CA ALA A 38 -15.12 4.99 9.27
C ALA A 38 -15.69 4.64 10.65
N ASN A 39 -17.01 4.42 10.73
CA ASN A 39 -17.68 4.05 11.96
C ASN A 39 -17.24 2.66 12.47
N ALA A 40 -17.15 1.67 11.58
CA ALA A 40 -16.78 0.31 11.95
C ALA A 40 -15.33 0.22 12.46
N LEU A 41 -14.41 0.97 11.86
CA LEU A 41 -13.00 1.00 12.25
C LEU A 41 -12.71 2.05 13.33
N LYS A 42 -13.71 2.85 13.74
CA LYS A 42 -13.57 3.94 14.72
C LYS A 42 -12.45 4.93 14.35
N ILE A 43 -12.35 5.27 13.06
CA ILE A 43 -11.36 6.23 12.52
C ILE A 43 -12.05 7.47 11.97
N SER A 44 -11.32 8.58 11.91
CA SER A 44 -11.84 9.81 11.29
C SER A 44 -12.03 9.64 9.78
N LYS A 45 -12.94 10.45 9.20
CA LYS A 45 -13.11 10.52 7.75
C LYS A 45 -11.80 10.87 7.04
N GLN A 46 -10.99 11.77 7.61
CA GLN A 46 -9.70 12.16 7.05
C GLN A 46 -8.74 10.97 6.96
N GLN A 47 -8.61 10.18 8.02
CA GLN A 47 -7.78 8.97 8.02
C GLN A 47 -8.28 7.96 7.00
N LEU A 48 -9.59 7.70 6.97
CA LEU A 48 -10.19 6.79 6.00
C LEU A 48 -9.90 7.21 4.56
N TYR A 49 -10.17 8.47 4.20
CA TYR A 49 -9.99 8.93 2.82
C TYR A 49 -8.51 8.99 2.41
N SER A 50 -7.59 9.22 3.35
CA SER A 50 -6.16 9.05 3.12
C SER A 50 -5.84 7.60 2.73
N SER A 51 -6.31 6.64 3.52
CA SER A 51 -6.10 5.21 3.24
C SER A 51 -6.78 4.75 1.95
N LEU A 52 -8.03 5.14 1.70
CA LEU A 52 -8.74 4.83 0.45
C LEU A 52 -8.02 5.39 -0.77
N LYS A 53 -7.47 6.62 -0.68
CA LYS A 53 -6.65 7.20 -1.75
C LYS A 53 -5.38 6.38 -2.00
N ASN A 54 -4.66 6.01 -0.95
CA ASN A 54 -3.44 5.21 -1.06
C ASN A 54 -3.71 3.83 -1.66
N LEU A 55 -4.73 3.14 -1.15
CA LEU A 55 -5.16 1.83 -1.62
C LEU A 55 -5.63 1.89 -3.08
N LYS A 56 -6.39 2.94 -3.46
CA LYS A 56 -6.83 3.16 -4.84
C LYS A 56 -5.64 3.41 -5.77
N ASN A 57 -4.66 4.21 -5.37
CA ASN A 57 -3.44 4.45 -6.16
C ASN A 57 -2.63 3.18 -6.37
N LYS A 58 -2.70 2.23 -5.43
CA LYS A 58 -2.10 0.89 -5.58
C LYS A 58 -2.97 -0.09 -6.38
N GLY A 59 -4.22 0.26 -6.71
CA GLY A 59 -5.17 -0.65 -7.36
C GLY A 59 -5.79 -1.71 -6.43
N ILE A 60 -5.68 -1.52 -5.11
CA ILE A 60 -6.17 -2.47 -4.10
C ILE A 60 -7.66 -2.24 -3.78
N VAL A 61 -8.15 -1.01 -3.94
CA VAL A 61 -9.54 -0.63 -3.69
C VAL A 61 -10.12 0.13 -4.87
N ASN A 62 -11.38 -0.15 -5.18
CA ASN A 62 -12.17 0.52 -6.20
C ASN A 62 -13.32 1.33 -5.58
N THR A 63 -13.82 2.31 -6.32
CA THR A 63 -14.93 3.17 -5.93
C THR A 63 -16.02 3.10 -7.00
N SER A 64 -17.28 2.90 -6.62
CA SER A 64 -18.41 2.96 -7.54
C SER A 64 -18.75 4.40 -7.93
N PHE A 65 -19.48 4.55 -9.03
CA PHE A 65 -19.98 5.85 -9.49
C PHE A 65 -21.30 6.26 -8.81
N ASP A 66 -21.83 5.43 -7.91
CA ASP A 66 -23.10 5.64 -7.22
C ASP A 66 -23.05 6.82 -6.24
N ARG A 67 -24.24 7.28 -5.82
CA ARG A 67 -24.40 8.26 -4.75
C ARG A 67 -25.28 7.69 -3.65
N PRO A 68 -24.72 7.37 -2.47
CA PRO A 68 -23.32 7.53 -2.07
C PRO A 68 -22.40 6.46 -2.69
N ALA A 69 -21.14 6.83 -2.94
CA ALA A 69 -20.15 5.94 -3.51
C ALA A 69 -19.86 4.75 -2.58
N LEU A 70 -19.70 3.57 -3.17
CA LEU A 70 -19.29 2.36 -2.48
C LEU A 70 -17.80 2.08 -2.74
N PHE A 71 -17.10 1.69 -1.68
CA PHE A 71 -15.71 1.26 -1.75
C PHE A 71 -15.67 -0.27 -1.69
N SER A 72 -14.91 -0.89 -2.59
CA SER A 72 -14.74 -2.34 -2.69
C SER A 72 -13.26 -2.69 -2.75
N ALA A 73 -12.86 -3.82 -2.17
CA ALA A 73 -11.50 -4.30 -2.22
C ALA A 73 -11.32 -5.34 -3.33
N LEU A 74 -10.13 -5.36 -3.92
CA LEU A 74 -9.65 -6.45 -4.76
C LEU A 74 -9.56 -7.76 -3.94
N ALA A 75 -9.63 -8.93 -4.59
CA ALA A 75 -9.57 -10.20 -3.88
C ALA A 75 -8.23 -10.38 -3.15
N PHE A 76 -8.24 -11.19 -2.09
CA PHE A 76 -7.08 -11.27 -1.20
C PHE A 76 -5.84 -11.84 -1.91
N GLU A 77 -6.06 -12.85 -2.73
CA GLU A 77 -5.07 -13.52 -3.57
C GLU A 77 -4.45 -12.52 -4.57
N GLU A 78 -5.28 -11.72 -5.24
CA GLU A 78 -4.83 -10.73 -6.22
C GLU A 78 -3.98 -9.62 -5.57
N VAL A 79 -4.33 -9.21 -4.35
CA VAL A 79 -3.54 -8.22 -3.60
C VAL A 79 -2.19 -8.80 -3.20
N LEU A 80 -2.11 -10.06 -2.82
CA LEU A 80 -0.82 -10.70 -2.54
C LEU A 80 0.06 -10.75 -3.80
N GLU A 81 -0.50 -11.14 -4.95
CA GLU A 81 0.22 -11.13 -6.23
C GLU A 81 0.70 -9.73 -6.63
N LEU A 82 -0.14 -8.72 -6.46
CA LEU A 82 0.21 -7.32 -6.69
C LEU A 82 1.38 -6.88 -5.80
N LEU A 83 1.34 -7.19 -4.50
CA LEU A 83 2.41 -6.82 -3.57
C LEU A 83 3.72 -7.52 -3.91
N ILE A 84 3.68 -8.81 -4.29
CA ILE A 84 4.85 -9.55 -4.76
C ILE A 84 5.45 -8.86 -5.98
N ARG A 85 4.62 -8.53 -6.98
CA ARG A 85 5.06 -7.83 -8.20
C ARG A 85 5.76 -6.51 -7.87
N ILE A 86 5.14 -5.68 -7.02
CA ILE A 86 5.71 -4.41 -6.58
C ILE A 86 7.10 -4.61 -5.97
N ARG A 87 7.27 -5.61 -5.09
CA ARG A 87 8.57 -5.89 -4.44
C ARG A 87 9.61 -6.39 -5.43
N VAL A 88 9.22 -7.25 -6.37
CA VAL A 88 10.11 -7.74 -7.43
C VAL A 88 10.61 -6.57 -8.29
N ASP A 89 9.72 -5.66 -8.67
CA ASP A 89 10.10 -4.52 -9.50
C ASP A 89 10.94 -3.49 -8.74
N GLN A 90 10.66 -3.24 -7.46
CA GLN A 90 11.54 -2.45 -6.58
C GLN A 90 12.95 -3.06 -6.50
N ALA A 91 13.05 -4.38 -6.33
CA ALA A 91 14.34 -5.05 -6.27
C ALA A 91 15.09 -4.98 -7.61
N LYS A 92 14.39 -5.04 -8.75
CA LYS A 92 14.99 -4.83 -10.08
C LYS A 92 15.53 -3.40 -10.21
N ALA A 93 14.75 -2.39 -9.81
CA ALA A 93 15.18 -0.98 -9.87
C ALA A 93 16.43 -0.74 -9.01
N ILE A 94 16.45 -1.25 -7.77
CA ILE A 94 17.63 -1.15 -6.88
C ILE A 94 18.88 -1.78 -7.54
N ARG A 95 18.73 -2.95 -8.16
CA ARG A 95 19.84 -3.62 -8.86
C ARG A 95 20.37 -2.79 -10.03
N GLN A 96 19.50 -2.13 -10.78
CA GLN A 96 19.90 -1.26 -11.89
C GLN A 96 20.64 -0.02 -11.36
N THR A 97 20.05 0.70 -10.41
CA THR A 97 20.64 1.92 -9.83
C THR A 97 21.96 1.64 -9.11
N LYS A 98 22.13 0.47 -8.49
CA LYS A 98 23.41 0.05 -7.87
C LYS A 98 24.58 0.19 -8.84
N ASN A 99 24.42 -0.26 -10.09
CA ASN A 99 25.50 -0.26 -11.06
C ASN A 99 25.90 1.15 -11.47
N GLU A 100 24.92 2.04 -11.66
CA GLU A 100 25.14 3.46 -11.95
C GLU A 100 25.82 4.16 -10.77
N LEU A 101 25.30 3.94 -9.56
CA LEU A 101 25.83 4.53 -8.33
C LEU A 101 27.29 4.13 -8.10
N LEU A 102 27.65 2.87 -8.32
CA LEU A 102 29.03 2.39 -8.19
C LEU A 102 29.98 3.02 -9.21
N LYS A 103 29.52 3.29 -10.44
CA LYS A 103 30.33 4.00 -11.44
C LYS A 103 30.59 5.44 -10.99
N SER A 104 29.52 6.15 -10.62
CA SER A 104 29.61 7.55 -10.14
C SER A 104 30.48 7.67 -8.90
N TRP A 105 30.35 6.75 -7.94
CA TRP A 105 31.17 6.71 -6.73
C TRP A 105 32.66 6.57 -7.02
N ARG A 106 33.04 5.67 -7.94
CA ARG A 106 34.46 5.47 -8.32
C ARG A 106 35.07 6.69 -9.02
N SER A 107 34.26 7.47 -9.74
CA SER A 107 34.72 8.68 -10.42
C SER A 107 34.75 9.93 -9.54
N MET A 108 34.14 9.89 -8.35
CA MET A 108 34.15 11.03 -7.43
C MET A 108 35.54 11.23 -6.84
N LYS A 109 36.18 12.34 -7.20
CA LYS A 109 37.32 12.88 -6.44
C LYS A 109 36.78 13.88 -5.43
N TRP A 110 36.82 13.52 -4.16
CA TRP A 110 36.49 14.45 -3.08
C TRP A 110 37.58 15.53 -3.02
N ARG A 111 37.21 16.82 -3.15
CA ARG A 111 38.14 17.92 -2.89
C ARG A 111 38.38 17.96 -1.37
N GLN A 112 39.57 17.55 -0.93
CA GLN A 112 40.04 17.94 0.39
C GLN A 112 40.45 19.42 0.31
N HIS A 113 39.66 20.28 0.95
CA HIS A 113 40.13 21.62 1.29
C HIS A 113 41.11 21.45 2.48
N THR A 114 42.40 21.45 2.17
CA THR A 114 43.47 21.85 3.10
C THR A 114 43.41 23.35 3.32
#